data_AF-A0A7V0IXY7-F1
#
_entry.id   AF-A0A7V0IXY7-F1
#
_cell.length_a   1.000
_cell.length_b   1.000
_cell.length_c   1.000
_cell.angle_alpha   90.00
_cell.angle_beta   90.00
_cell.angle_gamma   90.00
#
_symmetry.space_group_name_H-M   'P 1'
#
loop_
_entity.id
_entity.type
_entity.pdbx_description
1 polymer ?
#
loop_
_entity_poly.entity_id
_entity_poly.type
_entity_poly.pdbx_seq_one_letter_code
_entity_poly.pdbx_strand_id
1 'polypeptide(L)' 'MKETIKIIGAGPAGLAAAIVLRRHGFPVKVLDKCNY' A
#
# COMPACT_ATOMS: atom_id res chain seq x y z
N MET A 1 9.28 -14.32 -8.17
CA MET A 1 7.91 -13.93 -7.77
C MET A 1 8.06 -12.72 -6.84
N LYS A 2 7.62 -11.51 -7.23
CA LYS A 2 7.74 -10.34 -6.35
C LYS A 2 6.67 -10.42 -5.26
N GLU A 3 7.08 -10.40 -4.00
CA GLU A 3 6.17 -10.42 -2.86
C GLU A 3 5.33 -9.13 -2.85
N THR A 4 4.03 -9.26 -2.64
CA THR A 4 3.12 -8.10 -2.66
C THR A 4 3.07 -7.48 -1.28
N ILE A 5 3.49 -6.22 -1.19
CA ILE A 5 3.57 -5.48 0.08
C ILE A 5 2.16 -5.03 0.47
N LYS A 6 1.69 -5.47 1.63
CA LYS A 6 0.38 -5.09 2.18
C LYS A 6 0.56 -3.90 3.12
N ILE A 7 -0.18 -2.82 2.87
CA ILE A 7 -0.16 -1.61 3.68
C ILE A 7 -1.50 -1.53 4.40
N ILE A 8 -1.47 -1.47 5.73
CA ILE A 8 -2.68 -1.37 6.55
C ILE A 8 -2.93 0.09 6.91
N GLY A 9 -4.11 0.60 6.55
CA GLY A 9 -4.53 1.99 6.69
C GLY A 9 -4.32 2.82 5.42
N ALA A 10 -5.38 3.42 4.87
CA ALA A 10 -5.32 4.36 3.75
C ALA A 10 -5.29 5.83 4.21
N GLY A 11 -4.69 6.07 5.38
CA GLY A 11 -4.30 7.41 5.80
C GLY A 11 -3.18 8.00 4.91
N PRO A 12 -2.86 9.29 5.07
CA PRO A 12 -1.86 9.98 4.25
C PRO A 12 -0.48 9.31 4.29
N ALA A 13 -0.07 8.76 5.44
CA ALA A 13 1.18 8.01 5.57
C ALA A 13 1.17 6.68 4.79
N GLY A 14 0.05 5.93 4.84
CA GLY A 14 -0.09 4.66 4.12
C GLY A 14 -0.11 4.83 2.60
N LEU A 15 -0.80 5.87 2.12
CA LEU A 15 -0.80 6.24 0.72
C LEU A 15 0.57 6.72 0.23
N ALA A 16 1.28 7.52 1.03
CA ALA A 16 2.64 7.96 0.70
C ALA A 16 3.59 6.75 0.54
N ALA A 17 3.53 5.79 1.47
CA ALA A 17 4.30 4.54 1.37
C ALA A 17 3.93 3.73 0.11
N ALA A 18 2.64 3.63 -0.22
CA ALA A 18 2.17 2.93 -1.41
C ALA A 18 2.72 3.56 -2.70
N ILE A 19 2.71 4.89 -2.78
CA ILE A 19 3.22 5.65 -3.94
C ILE A 19 4.72 5.40 -4.11
N VAL A 20 5.51 5.52 -3.05
CA VAL A 20 6.97 5.31 -3.10
C VAL A 20 7.28 3.89 -3.57
N LEU A 21 6.67 2.89 -2.92
CA LEU A 21 6.88 1.48 -3.27
C LEU A 21 6.44 1.16 -4.71
N ARG A 22 5.36 1.78 -5.19
CA ARG A 22 4.92 1.60 -6.58
C ARG A 22 5.89 2.23 -7.59
N ARG A 23 6.47 3.39 -7.28
CA ARG A 23 7.51 4.04 -8.11
C ARG A 23 8.78 3.19 -8.21
N HIS A 24 9.11 2.44 -7.17
CA HIS A 24 10.22 1.48 -7.20
C HIS A 24 9.85 0.14 -7.88
N GLY A 25 8.66 0.01 -8.46
CA GLY A 25 8.23 -1.17 -9.20
C GLY A 25 7.88 -2.36 -8.31
N PHE A 26 7.49 -2.10 -7.05
CA PHE A 26 6.95 -3.12 -6.17
C PHE A 26 5.42 -3.22 -6.30
N PRO A 27 4.86 -4.44 -6.33
CA PRO A 27 3.43 -4.64 -6.17
C PRO A 27 3.01 -4.30 -4.74
N VAL A 28 2.02 -3.42 -4.60
CA VAL A 28 1.49 -2.97 -3.30
C VAL A 28 -0.02 -3.15 -3.26
N LYS A 29 -0.56 -3.45 -2.07
CA LYS A 29 -1.99 -3.53 -1.79
C LYS A 29 -2.30 -2.78 -0.50
N VAL A 30 -3.02 -1.67 -0.61
CA VAL A 30 -3.49 -0.89 0.54
C VAL A 30 -4.81 -1.50 1.02
N LEU A 31 -4.89 -1.77 2.31
CA LEU A 31 -6.04 -2.33 3.01
C LEU A 31 -6.44 -1.32 4.07
N ASP A 32 -7.61 -0.72 3.95
CA ASP A 32 -8.15 0.15 4.99
C ASP A 32 -9.41 -0.44 5.61
N LYS A 33 -9.67 -0.08 6.86
CA LYS A 33 -10.92 -0.37 7.57
C LYS A 33 -12.01 0.61 7.09
N CYS A 34 -12.27 0.66 5.78
CA CYS A 34 -13.58 1.17 5.35
C CYS A 34 -14.59 0.08 5.69
N ASN A 35 -15.30 0.31 6.80
CA ASN A 35 -16.36 -0.51 7.36
C ASN A 35 -17.30 -1.06 6.27
N TYR A 36 -17.78 -2.31 6.45
CA TYR A 36 -18.71 -3.08 5.62
C TYR A 36 -19.92 -2.29 5.13
#